data_AF-A0A9P5N304-F1
#
_entry.id   AF-A0A9P5N304-F1
#
_cell.length_a   1.000
_cell.length_b   1.000
_cell.length_c   1.000
_cell.angle_alpha   90.00
_cell.angle_beta   90.00
_cell.angle_gamma   90.00
#
_symmetry.space_group_name_H-M   'P 1'
#
loop_
_entity.id
_entity.type
_entity.pdbx_description
1 polymer ?
#
loop_
_entity_poly.entity_id
_entity_poly.type
_entity_poly.pdbx_seq_one_letter_code
_entity_poly.pdbx_strand_id
1 'polypeptide(L)'
;MASSDVCADCVPSSNQQPTYNPTDPSTFVAPRSSAPRSVIIEFCNRCRWLHRATWTSTELFLTFEPPVLQSITIVPLNSDDAVGRFRIWLTVNEDAPPILVWDRKVEGQFPELKHLKQRIRDHIQPERTLGHSDK
;
A
#
# COMPACT_ATOMS: atom_id res chain seq x y z
N MET A 1 -0.84 30.26 60.07
CA MET A 1 -0.82 30.81 58.70
C MET A 1 0.31 30.16 57.92
N ALA A 2 -0.03 29.13 57.15
CA ALA A 2 0.69 28.69 55.96
C ALA A 2 -0.20 27.60 55.36
N SER A 3 -0.95 28.00 54.34
CA SER A 3 -2.03 27.25 53.74
C SER A 3 -1.53 26.01 53.00
N SER A 4 -2.36 24.98 53.09
CA SER A 4 -2.42 23.80 52.25
C SER A 4 -2.45 24.20 50.76
N ASP A 5 -1.62 23.58 49.94
CA ASP A 5 -1.91 23.36 48.52
C ASP A 5 -1.51 21.91 48.18
N VAL A 6 -2.38 21.00 48.62
CA VAL A 6 -2.44 19.67 48.03
C VAL A 6 -3.07 19.89 46.66
N CYS A 7 -2.33 19.62 45.58
CA CYS A 7 -2.91 19.50 44.24
C CYS A 7 -4.01 18.44 44.28
N ALA A 8 -5.25 18.88 44.47
CA ALA A 8 -6.44 18.13 44.12
C ALA A 8 -6.54 18.12 42.59
N ASP A 9 -6.93 16.96 42.05
CA ASP A 9 -7.20 16.70 40.63
C ASP A 9 -6.02 16.21 39.78
N CYS A 10 -5.37 15.14 40.24
CA CYS A 10 -4.86 14.13 39.31
C CYS A 10 -6.06 13.41 38.66
N VAL A 11 -6.58 13.94 37.56
CA VAL A 11 -7.53 13.22 36.70
C VAL A 11 -6.80 12.00 36.12
N PRO A 12 -7.21 10.75 36.39
CA PRO A 12 -6.69 9.62 35.65
C PRO A 12 -7.18 9.76 34.21
N SER A 13 -6.26 9.91 33.26
CA SER A 13 -6.58 9.90 31.84
C SER A 13 -7.35 8.61 31.53
N SER A 14 -8.67 8.73 31.37
CA SER A 14 -9.52 7.62 30.97
C SER A 14 -9.07 7.19 29.59
N ASN A 15 -8.39 6.04 29.55
CA ASN A 15 -8.05 5.34 28.33
C ASN A 15 -9.34 4.70 27.77
N GLN A 16 -10.30 5.55 27.38
CA GLN A 16 -11.50 5.12 26.67
C GLN A 16 -11.13 4.95 25.21
N GLN A 17 -10.66 3.75 24.87
CA GLN A 17 -10.71 3.32 23.48
C GLN A 17 -12.18 3.44 23.03
N PRO A 18 -12.47 4.17 21.94
CA PRO A 18 -13.84 4.32 21.46
C PRO A 18 -14.44 2.94 21.22
N THR A 19 -15.61 2.69 21.80
CA THR A 19 -16.32 1.41 21.65
C THR A 19 -16.74 1.27 20.19
N TYR A 20 -16.09 0.36 19.46
CA TYR A 20 -16.46 0.05 18.10
C TYR A 20 -17.90 -0.48 18.04
N ASN A 21 -18.74 0.14 17.22
CA ASN A 21 -20.11 -0.31 16.96
C ASN A 21 -20.30 -0.52 15.44
N PRO A 22 -20.47 -1.77 14.97
CA PRO A 22 -20.58 -2.08 13.54
C PRO A 22 -21.80 -1.47 12.85
N THR A 23 -22.79 -0.96 13.59
CA THR A 23 -23.98 -0.30 13.04
C THR A 23 -23.95 1.22 13.15
N ASP A 24 -22.94 1.79 13.81
CA ASP A 24 -22.81 3.24 13.99
C ASP A 24 -21.56 3.76 13.26
N PRO A 25 -21.73 4.47 12.12
CA PRO A 25 -20.62 4.97 11.31
C PRO A 25 -19.77 6.01 12.03
N SER A 26 -20.26 6.66 13.10
CA SER A 26 -19.47 7.61 13.88
C SER A 26 -18.34 6.93 14.66
N THR A 27 -18.42 5.60 14.85
CA THR A 27 -17.39 4.79 15.52
C THR A 27 -16.30 4.28 14.56
N PHE A 28 -16.45 4.49 13.24
CA PHE A 28 -15.50 4.02 12.24
C PHE A 28 -14.30 4.96 12.12
N VAL A 29 -13.10 4.38 12.01
CA VAL A 29 -11.86 5.12 11.78
C VAL A 29 -11.44 4.97 10.32
N ALA A 30 -11.33 6.09 9.59
CA ALA A 30 -10.89 6.08 8.20
C ALA A 30 -9.44 5.55 8.08
N PRO A 31 -9.12 4.76 7.05
CA PRO A 31 -7.76 4.28 6.82
C PRO A 31 -6.82 5.43 6.42
N ARG A 32 -5.55 5.31 6.79
CA ARG A 32 -4.51 6.29 6.43
C ARG A 32 -4.20 6.20 4.93
N SER A 33 -3.98 7.33 4.28
CA SER A 33 -3.72 7.42 2.83
C SER A 33 -2.31 6.96 2.43
N SER A 34 -1.34 7.12 3.33
CA SER A 34 0.03 6.64 3.20
C SER A 34 0.17 5.37 4.03
N ALA A 35 0.16 4.21 3.38
CA ALA A 35 0.47 2.95 4.04
C ALA A 35 1.90 2.55 3.68
N PRO A 36 2.74 2.14 4.64
CA PRO A 36 4.01 1.50 4.32
C PRO A 36 3.73 0.17 3.61
N ARG A 37 4.66 -0.28 2.76
CA ARG A 37 4.50 -1.48 1.93
C ARG A 37 3.23 -1.37 1.08
N SER A 38 3.19 -0.34 0.24
CA SER A 38 2.11 -0.08 -0.71
C SER A 38 2.61 -0.06 -2.15
N VAL A 39 1.74 -0.45 -3.09
CA VAL A 39 2.06 -0.48 -4.53
C VAL A 39 1.16 0.50 -5.29
N ILE A 40 1.73 1.24 -6.23
CA ILE A 40 0.98 2.10 -7.15
C ILE A 40 1.13 1.56 -8.56
N ILE A 41 0.01 1.27 -9.23
CA ILE A 41 -0.04 0.83 -10.62
C ILE A 41 -0.59 1.98 -11.46
N GLU A 42 0.29 2.66 -12.18
CA GLU A 42 -0.07 3.72 -13.11
C GLU A 42 -0.23 3.15 -14.52
N PHE A 43 -1.31 3.49 -15.20
CA PHE A 43 -1.50 3.02 -16.58
C PHE A 43 -2.21 4.02 -17.49
N CYS A 44 -1.91 3.91 -18.78
CA CYS A 44 -2.62 4.61 -19.84
C CYS A 44 -4.09 4.17 -19.89
N ASN A 45 -5.01 5.03 -19.47
CA ASN A 45 -6.44 4.72 -19.44
C ASN A 45 -7.03 4.57 -20.86
N ARG A 46 -6.58 5.41 -21.80
CA ARG A 46 -6.96 5.32 -23.23
C ARG A 46 -6.55 3.99 -23.88
N CYS A 47 -5.53 3.33 -23.35
CA CYS A 47 -5.01 2.07 -23.86
C CYS A 47 -5.83 0.85 -23.40
N ARG A 48 -6.88 1.04 -22.58
CA ARG A 48 -7.78 -0.01 -22.07
C ARG A 48 -7.06 -1.11 -21.27
N TRP A 49 -6.03 -0.74 -20.50
CA TRP A 49 -5.26 -1.69 -19.67
C TRP A 49 -5.72 -1.82 -18.23
N LEU A 50 -6.88 -1.25 -17.88
CA LEU A 50 -7.46 -1.40 -16.54
C LEU A 50 -7.55 -2.86 -16.11
N HIS A 51 -7.98 -3.76 -17.00
CA HIS A 51 -8.11 -5.18 -16.68
C HIS A 51 -6.76 -5.84 -16.34
N ARG A 52 -5.65 -5.39 -16.96
CA ARG A 52 -4.30 -5.86 -16.62
C ARG A 52 -3.84 -5.30 -15.27
N ALA A 53 -4.11 -4.03 -14.99
CA ALA A 53 -3.81 -3.40 -13.71
C ALA A 53 -4.57 -4.09 -12.56
N THR A 54 -5.86 -4.32 -12.73
CA THR A 54 -6.70 -5.04 -11.75
C THR A 54 -6.21 -6.47 -11.54
N TRP A 55 -5.99 -7.24 -12.61
CA TRP A 55 -5.46 -8.60 -12.47
C TRP A 55 -4.11 -8.63 -11.74
N THR A 56 -3.19 -7.72 -12.08
CA THR A 56 -1.90 -7.59 -11.39
C THR A 56 -2.11 -7.32 -9.90
N SER A 57 -3.03 -6.41 -9.53
CA SER A 57 -3.33 -6.12 -8.13
C SER A 57 -3.86 -7.34 -7.37
N THR A 58 -4.77 -8.11 -7.97
CA THR A 58 -5.29 -9.35 -7.39
C THR A 58 -4.17 -10.36 -7.15
N GLU A 59 -3.30 -10.56 -8.13
CA GLU A 59 -2.17 -11.48 -8.03
C GLU A 59 -1.17 -11.08 -6.93
N LEU A 60 -0.94 -9.78 -6.76
CA LEU A 60 -0.08 -9.26 -5.70
C LEU A 60 -0.71 -9.48 -4.32
N PHE A 61 -2.00 -9.19 -4.14
CA PHE A 61 -2.67 -9.42 -2.84
C PHE A 61 -2.78 -10.90 -2.48
N LEU A 62 -2.98 -11.78 -3.46
CA LEU A 62 -2.97 -13.24 -3.24
C LEU A 62 -1.58 -13.77 -2.86
N THR A 63 -0.52 -13.08 -3.29
CA THR A 63 0.87 -13.51 -3.01
C THR A 63 1.38 -12.92 -1.69
N PHE A 64 1.08 -11.65 -1.45
CA PHE A 64 1.53 -10.85 -0.31
C PHE A 64 0.33 -10.49 0.57
N GLU A 65 -0.11 -11.46 1.37
CA GLU A 65 -1.25 -11.28 2.26
C GLU A 65 -0.96 -10.23 3.36
N PRO A 66 -1.98 -9.54 3.87
CA PRO A 66 -1.82 -8.63 5.01
C PRO A 66 -1.19 -9.32 6.22
N PRO A 67 -0.29 -8.65 6.98
CA PRO A 67 0.07 -7.22 6.89
C PRO A 67 1.27 -6.92 5.98
N VAL A 68 1.68 -7.86 5.11
CA VAL A 68 2.90 -7.73 4.28
C VAL A 68 2.75 -6.61 3.27
N LEU A 69 1.73 -6.68 2.43
CA LEU A 69 1.34 -5.62 1.51
C LEU A 69 0.05 -5.00 2.03
N GLN A 70 0.09 -3.70 2.31
CA GLN A 70 -1.02 -3.03 3.00
C GLN A 70 -2.05 -2.46 2.04
N SER A 71 -1.59 -1.94 0.90
CA SER A 71 -2.48 -1.34 -0.08
C SER A 71 -1.92 -1.41 -1.50
N ILE A 72 -2.83 -1.39 -2.47
CA ILE A 72 -2.51 -1.21 -3.88
C ILE A 72 -3.42 -0.12 -4.42
N THR A 73 -2.84 0.90 -5.03
CA THR A 73 -3.56 1.98 -5.70
C THR A 73 -3.44 1.82 -7.21
N ILE A 74 -4.58 1.79 -7.90
CA ILE A 74 -4.62 1.75 -9.37
C ILE A 74 -4.94 3.16 -9.87
N VAL A 75 -4.03 3.74 -10.65
CA VAL A 75 -4.09 5.13 -11.11
C VAL A 75 -4.25 5.18 -12.65
N PRO A 76 -5.47 5.43 -13.16
CA PRO A 76 -5.67 5.68 -14.58
C PRO A 76 -5.14 7.06 -14.98
N LEU A 77 -4.35 7.12 -16.05
CA LEU A 77 -3.79 8.36 -16.58
C LEU A 77 -4.36 8.67 -17.98
N ASN A 78 -4.80 9.90 -18.19
CA ASN A 78 -5.38 10.39 -19.44
C ASN A 78 -4.47 11.37 -20.21
N SER A 79 -3.35 11.78 -19.63
CA SER A 79 -2.44 12.76 -20.23
C SER A 79 -1.72 12.21 -21.47
N ASP A 80 -1.24 13.11 -22.34
CA ASP A 80 -0.57 12.73 -23.60
C ASP A 80 0.83 12.14 -23.36
N ASP A 81 1.53 12.55 -22.31
CA ASP A 81 2.80 11.96 -21.88
C ASP A 81 2.65 10.55 -21.27
N ALA A 82 1.41 10.17 -20.89
CA ALA A 82 1.10 8.86 -20.32
C ALA A 82 0.69 7.83 -21.38
N VAL A 83 0.72 8.16 -22.67
CA VAL A 83 0.42 7.18 -23.74
C VAL A 83 1.37 5.99 -23.64
N GLY A 84 0.77 4.80 -23.57
CA GLY A 84 1.49 3.53 -23.43
C GLY A 84 2.18 3.32 -22.08
N ARG A 85 1.90 4.15 -21.06
CA ARG A 85 2.45 3.98 -19.71
C ARG A 85 1.81 2.76 -19.02
N PHE A 86 2.65 1.94 -18.40
CA PHE A 86 2.26 0.93 -17.43
C PHE A 86 3.42 0.78 -16.45
N ARG A 87 3.30 1.42 -15.29
CA ARG A 87 4.35 1.50 -14.27
C ARG A 87 3.85 0.94 -12.95
N ILE A 88 4.76 0.27 -12.25
CA ILE A 88 4.52 -0.26 -10.91
C ILE A 88 5.55 0.34 -9.99
N TRP A 89 5.07 1.09 -9.00
CA TRP A 89 5.86 1.69 -7.94
C TRP A 89 5.64 0.94 -6.64
N LEU A 90 6.68 0.84 -5.82
CA LEU A 90 6.63 0.22 -4.51
C LEU A 90 7.16 1.19 -3.45
N THR A 91 6.34 1.45 -2.44
CA THR A 91 6.72 2.20 -1.25
C THR A 91 6.95 1.21 -0.13
N VAL A 92 8.18 1.11 0.39
CA VAL A 92 8.50 0.18 1.50
C VAL A 92 8.24 0.84 2.85
N ASN A 93 8.71 2.08 3.02
CA ASN A 93 8.59 2.89 4.24
C ASN A 93 8.02 4.27 3.88
N GLU A 94 7.38 4.95 4.83
CA GLU A 94 6.78 6.29 4.61
C GLU A 94 7.84 7.38 4.34
N ASP A 95 9.03 7.24 4.92
CA ASP A 95 10.12 8.22 4.81
C ASP A 95 10.99 8.05 3.55
N ALA A 96 10.78 6.98 2.79
CA ALA A 96 11.60 6.64 1.63
C ALA A 96 10.85 6.95 0.31
N PRO A 97 11.54 7.41 -0.74
CA PRO A 97 10.92 7.61 -2.03
C PRO A 97 10.42 6.27 -2.62
N PRO A 98 9.31 6.26 -3.37
CA PRO A 98 8.83 5.07 -4.06
C PRO A 98 9.85 4.53 -5.06
N ILE A 99 9.99 3.21 -5.11
CA ILE A 99 10.90 2.49 -5.99
C ILE A 99 10.14 2.08 -7.26
N LEU A 100 10.70 2.37 -8.44
CA LEU A 100 10.15 1.88 -9.70
C LEU A 100 10.50 0.39 -9.86
N VAL A 101 9.51 -0.48 -9.69
CA VAL A 101 9.67 -1.94 -9.80
C VAL A 101 9.57 -2.41 -11.23
N TRP A 102 8.68 -1.78 -12.00
CA TRP A 102 8.45 -2.12 -13.40
C TRP A 102 8.02 -0.90 -14.20
N ASP A 103 8.55 -0.74 -15.41
CA ASP A 103 8.00 0.15 -16.44
C ASP A 103 7.97 -0.59 -17.77
N ARG A 104 6.79 -0.71 -18.37
CA ARG A 104 6.61 -1.34 -19.68
C ARG A 104 7.50 -0.69 -20.76
N LYS A 105 7.73 0.63 -20.72
CA LYS A 105 8.58 1.30 -21.73
C LYS A 105 10.05 0.95 -21.55
N VAL A 106 10.52 0.73 -20.32
CA VAL A 106 11.90 0.36 -20.00
C VAL A 106 12.14 -1.13 -20.30
N GLU A 107 11.20 -1.98 -19.89
CA GLU A 107 11.30 -3.44 -20.03
C GLU A 107 10.88 -3.94 -21.42
N GLY A 108 10.25 -3.09 -22.23
CA GLY A 108 9.72 -3.44 -23.56
C GLY A 108 8.46 -4.33 -23.53
N GLN A 109 8.04 -4.79 -22.35
CA GLN A 109 6.92 -5.72 -22.18
C GLN A 109 6.12 -5.45 -20.89
N PHE A 110 4.93 -6.05 -20.82
CA PHE A 110 4.17 -6.08 -19.57
C PHE A 110 4.88 -6.94 -18.52
N PRO A 111 4.65 -6.67 -17.22
CA PRO A 111 5.23 -7.47 -16.16
C PRO A 111 4.82 -8.92 -16.28
N GLU A 112 5.83 -9.79 -16.33
CA GLU A 112 5.62 -11.20 -16.04
C GLU A 112 5.47 -11.35 -14.52
N LEU A 113 4.40 -12.01 -14.07
CA LEU A 113 4.07 -12.09 -12.65
C LEU A 113 5.19 -12.68 -11.80
N LYS A 114 5.90 -13.69 -12.32
CA LYS A 114 7.03 -14.31 -11.62
C LYS A 114 8.08 -13.25 -11.26
N HIS A 115 8.62 -12.58 -12.26
CA HIS A 115 9.64 -11.54 -12.08
C HIS A 115 9.14 -10.36 -11.25
N LEU A 116 7.89 -9.93 -11.46
CA LEU A 116 7.31 -8.84 -10.67
C LEU A 116 7.21 -9.20 -9.19
N LYS A 117 6.71 -10.39 -8.86
CA LYS A 117 6.58 -10.86 -7.48
C LYS A 117 7.97 -11.00 -6.84
N GLN A 118 8.96 -11.51 -7.56
CA GLN A 118 10.34 -11.58 -7.07
C GLN A 118 10.90 -10.19 -6.73
N ARG A 119 10.85 -9.23 -7.67
CA ARG A 119 11.33 -7.86 -7.43
C ARG A 119 10.65 -7.20 -6.23
N ILE A 120 9.33 -7.35 -6.09
CA ILE A 120 8.60 -6.79 -4.95
C ILE A 120 9.05 -7.45 -3.64
N ARG A 121 9.12 -8.78 -3.62
CA ARG A 121 9.55 -9.53 -2.44
C ARG A 121 10.94 -9.10 -1.99
N ASP A 122 11.89 -8.97 -2.90
CA ASP A 122 13.28 -8.63 -2.55
C ASP A 122 13.37 -7.31 -1.75
N HIS A 123 12.36 -6.42 -1.89
CA HIS A 123 12.23 -5.20 -1.10
C HIS A 123 11.42 -5.34 0.20
N ILE A 124 10.35 -6.15 0.23
CA ILE A 124 9.44 -6.21 1.39
C ILE A 124 9.65 -7.42 2.32
N GLN A 125 10.13 -8.54 1.78
CA GLN A 125 10.33 -9.82 2.48
C GLN A 125 11.45 -10.67 1.83
N PRO A 126 12.72 -10.21 1.82
CA PRO A 126 13.82 -10.88 1.09
C PRO A 126 14.04 -12.35 1.49
N GLU A 127 13.78 -12.69 2.76
CA GLU A 127 13.97 -14.05 3.29
C GLU A 127 12.84 -15.04 2.92
N ARG A 128 11.75 -14.58 2.29
CA ARG A 128 10.58 -15.41 2.00
C ARG A 128 10.71 -16.12 0.66
N THR A 129 10.58 -17.44 0.64
CA THR A 129 10.45 -18.21 -0.60
C THR A 129 9.06 -17.99 -1.22
N LEU A 130 9.00 -17.74 -2.53
CA LEU A 130 7.75 -17.68 -3.31
C LEU A 130 7.43 -19.01 -4.01
N GLY A 131 8.02 -20.12 -3.55
CA GLY A 131 7.79 -21.46 -4.09
C GLY A 131 8.17 -21.57 -5.56
N HIS A 132 7.22 -21.90 -6.43
CA HIS A 132 7.45 -22.00 -7.89
C HIS A 132 7.88 -20.69 -8.54
N SER A 133 7.59 -19.55 -7.91
CA SER A 133 8.01 -18.26 -8.48
C SER A 133 9.51 -18.00 -8.30
N ASP A 134 10.23 -18.79 -7.48
CA ASP A 134 11.68 -18.69 -7.28
C ASP A 134 12.54 -19.58 -8.15
N LYS A 135 11.92 -20.54 -8.84
CA LYS A 135 12.60 -21.50 -9.72
C LYS A 135 12.38 -21.10 -11.15
#